data_AF-A0A498NSK5-F1
#
_entry.id   AF-A0A498NSK5-F1
#
_cell.length_a   1.000
_cell.length_b   1.000
_cell.length_c   1.000
_cell.angle_alpha   90.00
_cell.angle_beta   90.00
_cell.angle_gamma   90.00
#
_symmetry.space_group_name_H-M   'P 1'
#
loop_
_entity.id
_entity.type
_entity.pdbx_description
1 polymer ?
#
loop_
_entity_poly.entity_id
_entity_poly.type
_entity_poly.pdbx_seq_one_letter_code
_entity_poly.pdbx_strand_id
1 'polypeptide(L)'
;MAAHVSDSVLQAWSQFAARLEDFAHPQHLSSALSCLNLLVTDALRHVPDVIAYLSRLRNQSVFNFCAIPQVMAIATLSACYNNPQVFQGVVKIRKGQAVTLMMQATNMGAVQSIIAQYSQEILQKVSVTDPSREKTLRILNVICEKSLSPAALSSRAHHISPVYVSAAMLLAALSWQYLNATAGQPPGGADMQGH
;
A
#
# COMPACT_ATOMS: atom_id res chain seq x y z
N MET A 1 19.87 -17.41 -17.57
CA MET A 1 19.14 -16.50 -16.66
C MET A 1 20.02 -15.98 -15.54
N ALA A 2 20.78 -16.81 -14.83
CA ALA A 2 21.69 -16.36 -13.76
C ALA A 2 22.81 -15.41 -14.22
N ALA A 3 23.48 -15.68 -15.36
CA ALA A 3 24.52 -14.81 -15.90
C ALA A 3 24.00 -13.39 -16.23
N HIS A 4 22.82 -13.31 -16.86
CA HIS A 4 22.21 -12.05 -17.26
C HIS A 4 21.76 -11.17 -16.07
N VAL A 5 21.45 -11.79 -14.92
CA VAL A 5 21.14 -11.10 -13.65
C VAL A 5 22.43 -10.66 -12.95
N SER A 6 23.49 -11.46 -12.97
CA SER A 6 24.79 -11.06 -12.44
C SER A 6 25.37 -9.85 -13.16
N ASP A 7 25.24 -9.80 -14.49
CA ASP A 7 25.75 -8.68 -15.29
C ASP A 7 24.97 -7.37 -15.04
N SER A 8 23.64 -7.45 -14.88
CA SER A 8 22.81 -6.28 -14.55
C SER A 8 23.06 -5.77 -13.13
N VAL A 9 23.30 -6.67 -12.17
CA VAL A 9 23.65 -6.28 -10.79
C VAL A 9 25.04 -5.65 -10.75
N LEU A 10 26.01 -6.19 -11.49
CA LEU A 10 27.37 -5.64 -11.58
C LEU A 10 27.36 -4.20 -12.14
N GLN A 11 26.60 -3.96 -13.22
CA GLN A 11 26.40 -2.61 -13.77
C GLN A 11 25.66 -1.68 -12.79
N ALA A 12 24.75 -2.21 -11.99
CA ALA A 12 23.91 -1.39 -11.12
C ALA A 12 24.68 -0.76 -9.95
N TRP A 13 25.65 -1.44 -9.35
CA TRP A 13 26.42 -0.89 -8.22
C TRP A 13 27.70 -0.15 -8.64
N SER A 14 28.29 -0.49 -9.80
CA SER A 14 29.56 0.12 -10.26
C SER A 14 29.47 1.61 -10.55
N GLN A 15 28.26 2.15 -10.74
CA GLN A 15 28.02 3.59 -10.90
C GLN A 15 28.05 4.35 -9.57
N PHE A 16 28.01 3.65 -8.43
CA PHE A 16 27.92 4.24 -7.09
C PHE A 16 29.20 4.04 -6.25
N ALA A 17 30.03 3.06 -6.57
CA ALA A 17 31.31 2.84 -5.90
C ALA A 17 32.33 2.18 -6.82
N ALA A 18 33.62 2.43 -6.54
CA ALA A 18 34.72 1.75 -7.22
C ALA A 18 34.84 0.29 -6.77
N ARG A 19 34.58 0.03 -5.49
CA ARG A 19 34.57 -1.31 -4.90
C ARG A 19 33.31 -1.51 -4.07
N LEU A 20 32.75 -2.73 -4.07
CA LEU A 20 31.55 -3.04 -3.29
C LEU A 20 31.77 -2.87 -1.77
N GLU A 21 32.99 -3.13 -1.30
CA GLU A 21 33.40 -2.99 0.10
C GLU A 21 33.30 -1.53 0.61
N ASP A 22 33.32 -0.56 -0.31
CA ASP A 22 33.22 0.86 0.04
C ASP A 22 31.88 1.16 0.73
N PHE A 23 30.81 0.44 0.39
CA PHE A 23 29.49 0.62 1.02
C PHE A 23 29.43 0.27 2.51
N ALA A 24 30.40 -0.48 3.04
CA ALA A 24 30.49 -0.74 4.47
C ALA A 24 30.97 0.49 5.27
N HIS A 25 31.59 1.47 4.61
CA HIS A 25 32.16 2.64 5.27
C HIS A 25 31.13 3.78 5.37
N PRO A 26 30.98 4.43 6.54
CA PRO A 26 30.00 5.51 6.74
C PRO A 26 30.12 6.67 5.75
N GLN A 27 31.33 6.96 5.28
CA GLN A 27 31.62 8.01 4.30
C GLN A 27 30.94 7.79 2.92
N HIS A 28 30.61 6.55 2.59
CA HIS A 28 29.95 6.18 1.34
C HIS A 28 28.45 5.89 1.51
N LEU A 29 27.89 6.13 2.70
CA LEU A 29 26.51 5.75 3.02
C LEU A 29 25.47 6.36 2.07
N SER A 30 25.64 7.61 1.64
CA SER A 30 24.73 8.26 0.69
C SER A 30 24.70 7.54 -0.67
N SER A 31 25.88 7.17 -1.18
CA SER A 31 26.02 6.44 -2.44
C SER A 31 25.50 4.99 -2.29
N ALA A 32 25.80 4.36 -1.16
CA ALA A 32 25.30 3.03 -0.81
C ALA A 32 23.77 3.00 -0.77
N LEU A 33 23.13 4.00 -0.14
CA LEU A 33 21.67 4.11 -0.10
C LEU A 33 21.07 4.33 -1.50
N SER A 34 21.70 5.15 -2.34
CA SER A 34 21.25 5.35 -3.72
C SER A 34 21.34 4.06 -4.55
N CYS A 35 22.41 3.29 -4.37
CA CYS A 35 22.56 1.96 -4.96
C CYS A 35 21.48 0.99 -4.47
N LEU A 36 21.24 0.94 -3.16
CA LEU A 36 20.22 0.09 -2.56
C LEU A 36 18.82 0.44 -3.08
N ASN A 37 18.49 1.73 -3.15
CA ASN A 37 17.20 2.19 -3.67
C ASN A 37 17.04 1.78 -5.14
N LEU A 38 18.09 1.92 -5.96
CA LEU A 38 18.05 1.44 -7.35
C LEU A 38 17.77 -0.06 -7.43
N LEU A 39 18.47 -0.88 -6.65
CA LEU A 39 18.31 -2.34 -6.66
C LEU A 39 16.91 -2.75 -6.20
N VAL A 40 16.37 -2.09 -5.18
CA VAL A 40 14.98 -2.33 -4.74
C VAL A 40 13.99 -1.89 -5.82
N THR A 41 14.22 -0.74 -6.46
CA THR A 41 13.38 -0.26 -7.57
C THR A 41 13.39 -1.20 -8.77
N ASP A 42 14.55 -1.78 -9.08
CA ASP A 42 14.64 -2.82 -10.09
C ASP A 42 13.86 -4.07 -9.66
N ALA A 43 13.99 -4.55 -8.42
CA ALA A 43 13.21 -5.68 -7.92
C ALA A 43 11.69 -5.43 -7.98
N LEU A 44 11.22 -4.21 -7.68
CA LEU A 44 9.80 -3.83 -7.76
C LEU A 44 9.22 -3.97 -9.17
N ARG A 45 10.04 -3.95 -10.23
CA ARG A 45 9.58 -4.13 -11.62
C ARG A 45 8.86 -5.46 -11.85
N HIS A 46 9.13 -6.46 -11.02
CA HIS A 46 8.59 -7.81 -11.15
C HIS A 46 7.24 -7.98 -10.44
N VAL A 47 6.86 -7.06 -9.57
CA VAL A 47 5.61 -7.16 -8.78
C VAL A 47 4.36 -7.27 -9.66
N PRO A 48 4.20 -6.50 -10.77
CA PRO A 48 3.06 -6.67 -11.66
C PRO A 48 2.96 -8.09 -12.28
N ASP A 49 4.10 -8.70 -12.61
CA ASP A 49 4.16 -10.06 -13.15
C ASP A 49 3.84 -11.10 -12.06
N VAL A 50 4.28 -10.87 -10.82
CA VAL A 50 3.91 -11.69 -9.67
C VAL A 50 2.40 -11.67 -9.44
N ILE A 51 1.78 -10.48 -9.49
CA ILE A 51 0.31 -10.34 -9.39
C ILE A 51 -0.37 -11.14 -10.51
N ALA A 52 0.10 -11.00 -11.75
CA ALA A 52 -0.44 -11.73 -12.90
C ALA A 52 -0.29 -13.25 -12.76
N TYR A 53 0.88 -13.72 -12.30
CA TYR A 53 1.15 -15.13 -12.04
C TYR A 53 0.20 -15.71 -10.97
N LEU A 54 0.15 -15.07 -9.79
CA LEU A 54 -0.68 -15.54 -8.68
C LEU A 54 -2.18 -15.56 -9.03
N SER A 55 -2.65 -14.60 -9.85
CA SER A 55 -4.05 -14.54 -10.30
C SER A 55 -4.49 -15.74 -11.15
N ARG A 56 -3.54 -16.48 -11.73
CA ARG A 56 -3.81 -17.65 -12.59
C ARG A 56 -3.83 -18.96 -11.82
N LEU A 57 -3.37 -18.98 -10.56
CA LEU A 57 -3.33 -20.18 -9.74
C LEU A 57 -4.74 -20.52 -9.22
N ARG A 58 -5.20 -21.74 -9.52
CA ARG A 58 -6.53 -22.22 -9.12
C ARG A 58 -6.52 -23.14 -7.91
N ASN A 59 -5.41 -23.87 -7.70
CA ASN A 59 -5.26 -24.76 -6.56
C ASN A 59 -4.84 -23.96 -5.32
N GLN A 60 -5.61 -24.03 -4.24
CA GLN A 60 -5.39 -23.23 -3.03
C GLN A 60 -4.04 -23.51 -2.36
N SER A 61 -3.60 -24.78 -2.32
CA SER A 61 -2.32 -25.14 -1.71
C SER A 61 -1.15 -24.59 -2.54
N VAL A 62 -1.22 -24.70 -3.87
CA VAL A 62 -0.23 -24.11 -4.78
C VAL A 62 -0.24 -22.58 -4.69
N PHE A 63 -1.42 -21.96 -4.60
CA PHE A 63 -1.55 -20.52 -4.39
C PHE A 63 -0.85 -20.10 -3.11
N ASN A 64 -1.16 -20.72 -1.96
CA ASN A 64 -0.54 -20.38 -0.68
C ASN A 64 0.98 -20.57 -0.72
N PHE A 65 1.45 -21.68 -1.28
CA PHE A 65 2.87 -21.97 -1.43
C PHE A 65 3.61 -20.89 -2.24
N CYS A 66 3.00 -20.39 -3.31
CA CYS A 66 3.58 -19.33 -4.12
C CYS A 66 3.37 -17.93 -3.52
N ALA A 67 2.23 -17.65 -2.89
CA ALA A 67 1.87 -16.31 -2.42
C ALA A 67 2.64 -15.91 -1.16
N ILE A 68 2.83 -16.84 -0.22
CA ILE A 68 3.49 -16.57 1.07
C ILE A 68 4.92 -16.01 0.86
N PRO A 69 5.81 -16.63 0.06
CA PRO A 69 7.12 -16.06 -0.22
C PRO A 69 7.07 -14.67 -0.86
N GLN A 70 6.08 -14.40 -1.70
CA GLN A 70 5.97 -13.13 -2.42
C GLN A 70 5.54 -11.98 -1.50
N VAL A 71 4.59 -12.21 -0.59
CA VAL A 71 4.22 -11.19 0.41
C VAL A 71 5.34 -10.93 1.42
N MET A 72 6.15 -11.94 1.71
CA MET A 72 7.34 -11.81 2.56
C MET A 72 8.44 -11.01 1.85
N ALA A 73 8.60 -11.23 0.54
CA ALA A 73 9.56 -10.49 -0.28
C ALA A 73 9.23 -9.00 -0.32
N ILE A 74 7.99 -8.60 -0.63
CA ILE A 74 7.62 -7.17 -0.66
C ILE A 74 7.75 -6.50 0.71
N ALA A 75 7.43 -7.21 1.80
CA ALA A 75 7.66 -6.72 3.17
C ALA A 75 9.16 -6.47 3.44
N THR A 76 10.02 -7.38 2.96
CA THR A 76 11.48 -7.24 3.09
C THR A 76 12.00 -6.09 2.23
N LEU A 77 11.51 -5.92 1.00
CA LEU A 77 11.84 -4.77 0.15
C LEU A 77 11.45 -3.44 0.83
N SER A 78 10.27 -3.36 1.46
CA SER A 78 9.89 -2.18 2.26
C SER A 78 10.85 -1.95 3.43
N ALA A 79 11.24 -3.01 4.15
CA ALA A 79 12.16 -2.90 5.28
C ALA A 79 13.58 -2.44 4.85
N CYS A 80 14.03 -2.82 3.65
CA CYS A 80 15.33 -2.45 3.11
C CYS A 80 15.35 -1.07 2.44
N TYR A 81 14.24 -0.63 1.82
CA TYR A 81 14.23 0.60 1.04
C TYR A 81 14.61 1.83 1.87
N ASN A 82 15.59 2.60 1.39
CA ASN A 82 16.14 3.78 2.04
C ASN A 82 16.56 3.54 3.52
N ASN A 83 17.05 2.33 3.84
CA ASN A 83 17.41 1.95 5.20
C ASN A 83 18.94 1.78 5.37
N PRO A 84 19.62 2.66 6.14
CA PRO A 84 21.07 2.55 6.35
C PRO A 84 21.48 1.31 7.15
N GLN A 85 20.56 0.69 7.90
CA GLN A 85 20.85 -0.51 8.69
C GLN A 85 21.22 -1.72 7.81
N VAL A 86 20.85 -1.72 6.52
CA VAL A 86 21.25 -2.76 5.57
C VAL A 86 22.76 -2.89 5.45
N PHE A 87 23.51 -1.79 5.64
CA PHE A 87 24.97 -1.78 5.56
C PHE A 87 25.65 -2.04 6.91
N GLN A 88 24.89 -2.10 8.00
CA GLN A 88 25.40 -2.26 9.37
C GLN A 88 25.06 -3.63 9.96
N GLY A 89 24.21 -4.41 9.29
CA GLY A 89 23.79 -5.72 9.77
C GLY A 89 22.64 -6.28 8.95
N VAL A 90 21.96 -7.28 9.53
CA VAL A 90 20.91 -7.99 8.81
C VAL A 90 19.54 -7.38 9.11
N VAL A 91 18.94 -6.78 8.08
CA VAL A 91 17.54 -6.35 8.14
C VAL A 91 16.64 -7.57 7.91
N LYS A 92 15.77 -7.87 8.88
CA LYS A 92 14.79 -8.97 8.80
C LYS A 92 13.44 -8.49 9.29
N ILE A 93 12.38 -8.96 8.65
CA ILE A 93 11.02 -8.85 9.19
C ILE A 93 10.88 -9.66 10.48
N ARG A 94 10.12 -9.13 11.45
CA ARG A 94 9.94 -9.76 12.76
C ARG A 94 9.15 -11.06 12.62
N LYS A 95 9.43 -12.07 13.47
CA LYS A 95 8.73 -13.37 13.43
C LYS A 95 7.20 -13.22 13.51
N GLY A 96 6.69 -12.34 14.37
CA GLY A 96 5.25 -12.08 14.47
C GLY A 96 4.64 -11.52 13.18
N GLN A 97 5.34 -10.58 12.53
CA GLN A 97 4.94 -10.02 11.24
C GLN A 97 4.94 -11.10 10.14
N ALA A 98 5.95 -11.96 10.13
CA ALA A 98 6.02 -13.09 9.21
C ALA A 98 4.80 -14.03 9.37
N VAL A 99 4.46 -14.41 10.59
CA VAL A 99 3.28 -15.24 10.88
C VAL A 99 1.99 -14.57 10.40
N THR A 100 1.82 -13.27 10.67
CA THR A 100 0.66 -12.51 10.18
C THR A 100 0.56 -12.54 8.66
N LEU A 101 1.67 -12.30 7.95
CA LEU A 101 1.69 -12.36 6.48
C LEU A 101 1.35 -13.76 5.95
N MET A 102 1.88 -14.81 6.58
CA MET A 102 1.56 -16.19 6.24
C MET A 102 0.07 -16.50 6.39
N MET A 103 -0.57 -16.01 7.46
CA MET A 103 -2.00 -16.23 7.69
C MET A 103 -2.89 -15.40 6.76
N GLN A 104 -2.45 -14.20 6.36
CA GLN A 104 -3.25 -13.31 5.51
C GLN A 104 -3.16 -13.64 4.02
N ALA A 105 -2.05 -14.20 3.55
CA ALA A 105 -1.80 -14.47 2.12
C ALA A 105 -2.54 -15.72 1.57
N THR A 106 -3.87 -15.73 1.72
CA THR A 106 -4.72 -16.89 1.40
C THR A 106 -5.58 -16.70 0.14
N ASN A 107 -5.68 -15.48 -0.40
CA ASN A 107 -6.40 -15.22 -1.64
C ASN A 107 -5.82 -13.99 -2.35
N MET A 108 -6.18 -13.80 -3.62
CA MET A 108 -5.62 -12.75 -4.46
C MET A 108 -5.89 -11.34 -3.90
N GLY A 109 -7.11 -11.09 -3.39
CA GLY A 109 -7.49 -9.79 -2.82
C GLY A 109 -6.67 -9.44 -1.57
N ALA A 110 -6.43 -10.41 -0.69
CA ALA A 110 -5.55 -10.23 0.45
C ALA A 110 -4.10 -9.97 0.03
N VAL A 111 -3.57 -10.71 -0.95
CA VAL A 111 -2.21 -10.49 -1.48
C VAL A 111 -2.06 -9.11 -2.11
N GLN A 112 -3.02 -8.67 -2.93
CA GLN A 112 -3.01 -7.33 -3.51
C GLN A 112 -3.08 -6.24 -2.44
N SER A 113 -3.87 -6.44 -1.39
CA SER A 113 -3.95 -5.50 -0.27
C SER A 113 -2.61 -5.37 0.47
N ILE A 114 -1.94 -6.50 0.72
CA ILE A 114 -0.60 -6.52 1.34
C ILE A 114 0.43 -5.83 0.44
N ILE A 115 0.43 -6.14 -0.86
CA ILE A 115 1.34 -5.52 -1.83
C ILE A 115 1.11 -4.00 -1.88
N ALA A 116 -0.14 -3.55 -1.94
CA ALA A 116 -0.49 -2.13 -1.94
C ALA A 116 -0.03 -1.43 -0.65
N GLN A 117 -0.23 -2.07 0.51
CA GLN A 117 0.23 -1.55 1.79
C GLN A 117 1.75 -1.33 1.81
N TYR A 118 2.55 -2.35 1.48
CA TYR A 118 4.01 -2.20 1.49
C TYR A 118 4.53 -1.29 0.37
N SER A 119 3.83 -1.22 -0.76
CA SER A 119 4.14 -0.25 -1.82
C SER A 119 3.93 1.18 -1.33
N GLN A 120 2.87 1.43 -0.55
CA GLN A 120 2.62 2.73 0.07
C GLN A 120 3.67 3.06 1.14
N GLU A 121 4.14 2.09 1.93
CA GLU A 121 5.24 2.30 2.87
C GLU A 121 6.56 2.68 2.16
N ILE A 122 6.86 2.03 1.03
CA ILE A 122 8.02 2.38 0.20
C ILE A 122 7.85 3.80 -0.34
N LEU A 123 6.67 4.15 -0.84
CA LEU A 123 6.36 5.48 -1.36
C LEU A 123 6.67 6.59 -0.35
N GLN A 124 6.30 6.38 0.92
CA GLN A 124 6.57 7.32 2.02
C GLN A 124 8.07 7.50 2.33
N LYS A 125 8.91 6.52 1.97
CA LYS A 125 10.36 6.53 2.20
C LYS A 125 11.15 7.12 1.02
N VAL A 126 10.51 7.43 -0.11
CA VAL A 126 11.18 7.95 -1.32
C VAL A 126 11.73 9.36 -1.08
N SER A 127 13.06 9.46 -0.95
CA SER A 127 13.75 10.75 -0.81
C SER A 127 13.62 11.60 -2.08
N VAL A 128 13.60 12.92 -1.92
CA VAL A 128 13.65 13.90 -3.03
C VAL A 128 15.02 13.90 -3.72
N THR A 129 16.06 13.57 -2.95
CA THR A 129 17.45 13.56 -3.42
C THR A 129 17.88 12.25 -4.07
N ASP A 130 17.00 11.22 -4.08
CA ASP A 130 17.34 9.90 -4.60
C ASP A 130 17.38 9.91 -6.15
N PRO A 131 18.48 9.48 -6.79
CA PRO A 131 18.60 9.47 -8.25
C PRO A 131 17.58 8.55 -8.95
N SER A 132 17.09 7.51 -8.25
CA SER A 132 16.14 6.53 -8.80
C SER A 132 14.68 6.92 -8.56
N ARG A 133 14.42 8.04 -7.85
CA ARG A 133 13.09 8.52 -7.42
C ARG A 133 12.02 8.38 -8.50
N GLU A 134 12.23 8.93 -9.69
CA GLU A 134 11.22 8.93 -10.75
C GLU A 134 10.86 7.51 -11.21
N LYS A 135 11.85 6.63 -11.31
CA LYS A 135 11.65 5.22 -11.66
C LYS A 135 10.87 4.51 -10.55
N THR A 136 11.22 4.78 -9.29
CA THR A 136 10.52 4.22 -8.12
C THR A 136 9.05 4.67 -8.10
N LEU A 137 8.78 5.96 -8.26
CA LEU A 137 7.41 6.48 -8.28
C LEU A 137 6.59 5.88 -9.42
N ARG A 138 7.19 5.75 -10.61
CA ARG A 138 6.53 5.14 -11.77
C ARG A 138 6.15 3.70 -11.50
N ILE A 139 7.07 2.87 -11.00
CA ILE A 139 6.76 1.46 -10.75
C ILE A 139 5.75 1.28 -9.61
N LEU A 140 5.83 2.09 -8.55
CA LEU A 140 4.86 2.06 -7.45
C LEU A 140 3.44 2.41 -7.95
N ASN A 141 3.30 3.39 -8.84
CA ASN A 141 2.00 3.70 -9.45
C ASN A 141 1.43 2.51 -10.23
N VAL A 142 2.25 1.86 -11.06
CA VAL A 142 1.85 0.65 -11.80
C VAL A 142 1.41 -0.48 -10.85
N ILE A 143 2.15 -0.69 -9.76
CA ILE A 143 1.80 -1.70 -8.75
C ILE A 143 0.46 -1.36 -8.09
N CYS A 144 0.25 -0.09 -7.72
CA CYS A 144 -1.01 0.38 -7.13
C CYS A 144 -2.19 0.16 -8.08
N GLU A 145 -2.08 0.56 -9.35
CA GLU A 145 -3.12 0.33 -10.36
C GLU A 145 -3.46 -1.17 -10.50
N LYS A 146 -2.45 -2.04 -10.51
CA LYS A 146 -2.65 -3.49 -10.62
C LYS A 146 -3.25 -4.10 -9.34
N SER A 147 -2.97 -3.52 -8.18
CA SER A 147 -3.45 -4.00 -6.88
C SER A 147 -4.85 -3.49 -6.54
N LEU A 148 -5.27 -2.36 -7.09
CA LEU A 148 -6.56 -1.70 -6.83
C LEU A 148 -7.71 -2.12 -7.76
N SER A 149 -7.54 -3.22 -8.51
CA SER A 149 -8.58 -3.74 -9.42
C SER A 149 -9.95 -3.87 -8.70
N PRO A 150 -11.10 -3.64 -9.36
CA PRO A 150 -12.35 -3.10 -8.78
C PRO A 150 -12.97 -3.85 -7.59
N ALA A 151 -12.57 -5.09 -7.32
CA ALA A 151 -13.02 -5.85 -6.16
C ALA A 151 -12.71 -5.15 -4.82
N ALA A 152 -11.61 -4.40 -4.73
CA ALA A 152 -11.22 -3.66 -3.52
C ALA A 152 -12.06 -2.38 -3.28
N LEU A 153 -12.49 -1.70 -4.34
CA LEU A 153 -13.34 -0.50 -4.25
C LEU A 153 -14.75 -0.84 -3.75
N SER A 154 -15.27 -2.02 -4.13
CA SER A 154 -16.59 -2.48 -3.68
C SER A 154 -16.63 -2.74 -2.18
N SER A 155 -15.57 -3.31 -1.60
CA SER A 155 -15.45 -3.57 -0.15
C SER A 155 -15.54 -2.29 0.69
N ARG A 156 -14.98 -1.17 0.21
CA ARG A 156 -14.94 0.09 0.95
C ARG A 156 -16.26 0.87 0.87
N ALA A 157 -17.03 0.66 -0.20
CA ALA A 157 -18.38 1.21 -0.36
C ALA A 157 -19.41 0.54 0.57
N HIS A 158 -19.22 -0.74 0.94
CA HIS A 158 -20.12 -1.46 1.84
C HIS A 158 -19.92 -1.19 3.35
N HIS A 159 -18.97 -0.34 3.75
CA HIS A 159 -18.76 -0.01 5.18
C HIS A 159 -19.69 1.09 5.71
N ILE A 160 -20.48 1.74 4.85
CA ILE A 160 -21.59 2.58 5.33
C ILE A 160 -22.63 1.61 5.88
N SER A 161 -22.58 1.38 7.19
CA SER A 161 -23.52 0.49 7.87
C SER A 161 -24.95 0.88 7.48
N PRO A 162 -25.84 -0.07 7.13
CA PRO A 162 -27.22 0.22 6.78
C PRO A 162 -27.96 1.00 7.89
N VAL A 163 -27.44 0.96 9.12
CA VAL A 163 -27.88 1.76 10.27
C VAL A 163 -27.72 3.28 10.05
N TYR A 164 -26.65 3.73 9.38
CA TYR A 164 -26.46 5.17 9.11
C TYR A 164 -27.41 5.67 8.02
N VAL A 165 -27.68 4.83 7.02
CA VAL A 165 -28.62 5.16 5.95
C VAL A 165 -30.04 5.23 6.51
N SER A 166 -30.44 4.30 7.37
CA SER A 166 -31.76 4.33 8.02
C SER A 166 -31.91 5.51 8.98
N ALA A 167 -30.87 5.83 9.77
CA ALA A 167 -30.87 7.00 10.64
C ALA A 167 -31.01 8.31 9.86
N ALA A 168 -30.30 8.47 8.74
CA ALA A 168 -30.39 9.66 7.89
C ALA A 168 -31.79 9.82 7.26
N MET A 169 -32.42 8.73 6.81
CA MET A 169 -33.79 8.78 6.28
C MET A 169 -34.81 9.14 7.35
N LEU A 170 -34.66 8.62 8.58
CA LEU A 170 -35.55 8.97 9.70
C LEU A 170 -35.42 10.45 10.08
N LEU A 171 -34.20 10.98 10.14
CA LEU A 171 -33.97 12.41 10.42
C LEU A 171 -34.58 13.30 9.34
N ALA A 172 -34.43 12.93 8.06
CA ALA A 172 -35.05 13.66 6.96
C ALA A 172 -36.60 13.63 7.05
N ALA A 173 -37.18 12.48 7.39
CA ALA A 173 -38.62 12.33 7.54
C ALA A 173 -39.18 13.16 8.72
N LEU A 174 -38.49 13.15 9.87
CA LEU A 174 -38.88 13.96 11.03
C LEU A 174 -38.75 15.47 10.75
N SER A 175 -37.70 15.86 10.03
CA SER A 175 -37.50 17.25 9.60
C SER A 175 -38.62 17.71 8.67
N TRP A 176 -39.03 16.85 7.73
CA TRP A 176 -40.15 17.12 6.82
C TRP A 176 -41.48 17.29 7.56
N GLN A 177 -41.75 16.42 8.54
CA GLN A 177 -42.94 16.53 9.37
C GLN A 177 -42.95 17.81 10.21
N TYR A 178 -41.79 18.19 10.77
CA TYR A 178 -41.64 19.42 11.54
C TYR A 178 -41.87 20.70 10.70
N LEU A 179 -41.33 20.75 9.48
CA LEU A 179 -41.58 21.87 8.57
C LEU A 179 -43.06 21.98 8.19
N ASN A 180 -43.73 20.86 7.92
CA ASN A 180 -45.16 20.88 7.58
C ASN A 180 -46.04 21.28 8.76
N ALA A 181 -45.67 20.91 9.99
CA ALA A 181 -46.39 21.30 11.20
C ALA A 181 -46.22 22.80 11.50
N THR A 182 -45.03 23.36 11.30
CA THR A 182 -44.75 24.79 11.54
C THR A 182 -45.27 25.70 10.44
N ALA A 183 -45.44 25.20 9.21
CA ALA A 183 -46.11 25.92 8.12
C ALA A 183 -47.63 26.04 8.28
N GLY A 184 -48.24 25.30 9.22
CA GLY A 184 -49.69 25.26 9.46
C GLY A 184 -50.24 26.21 10.51
N GLN A 185 -49.41 27.03 11.20
CA GLN A 185 -49.86 27.94 12.25
C GLN A 185 -49.96 29.40 11.75
N PRO A 186 -51.15 30.00 11.60
CA PRO A 186 -51.29 31.43 11.35
C PRO A 186 -51.00 32.24 12.62
N PRO A 187 -50.47 33.48 12.52
CA PRO A 187 -50.13 34.29 13.68
C PRO A 187 -51.40 34.70 14.46
N GLY A 188 -51.43 34.34 15.74
CA GLY A 188 -52.53 34.66 16.66
C GLY A 188 -52.66 36.16 16.90
N GLY A 189 -53.85 36.69 16.60
CA GLY A 189 -54.26 38.04 16.98
C GLY A 189 -54.31 38.19 18.49
N ALA A 190 -53.67 39.23 19.00
CA ALA A 190 -53.78 39.67 20.37
C ALA A 190 -55.06 40.51 20.53
N ASP A 191 -56.11 39.93 21.10
CA ASP A 191 -57.22 40.70 21.67
C ASP A 191 -57.04 40.76 23.19
N MET A 192 -56.61 41.93 23.67
CA MET A 192 -56.79 42.36 25.06
C MET A 192 -58.22 42.86 25.22
N GLN A 193 -59.02 42.23 26.08
CA GLN A 193 -60.16 42.89 26.71
C GLN A 193 -60.54 42.19 28.02
N GLY A 194 -60.63 42.98 29.09
CA GLY A 194 -61.19 42.52 30.37
C GLY A 194 -60.86 43.41 31.55
N HIS A 195 -61.58 44.54 31.64
CA HIS A 195 -62.03 45.31 32.82
C HIS A 195 -61.04 45.72 33.93
#